data_AF-A0A7Y5RTJ4-F1
#
_entry.id   AF-A0A7Y5RTJ4-F1
#
_cell.length_a   1.000
_cell.length_b   1.000
_cell.length_c   1.000
_cell.angle_alpha   90.00
_cell.angle_beta   90.00
_cell.angle_gamma   90.00
#
_symmetry.space_group_name_H-M   'P 1'
#
loop_
_entity.id
_entity.type
_entity.pdbx_description
1 polymer ?
#
loop_
_entity_poly.entity_id
_entity_poly.type
_entity_poly.pdbx_seq_one_letter_code
_entity_poly.pdbx_strand_id
1 'polypeptide(L)'
;MDLPHVTLWSKLARIVRPADRETKVKATSKLLNVEYVRAAEPESDGNIDEALADHQDTERWDGHPMIATSKPQSANGSECSVYESLARHQVIELWGCRDLLAFLQEWADRMIVRFELDIPELALRVDALPRSRLGHFRPGHNGFGLKGEIAINSLYVGALAPWEILGILAHELLHAWQHAHGSPSDGNHHNQEYRRKAESLGLVIGRRGVMGYSAKCVFKDLLRQFGIDVPETDIAPRERRAKGSSKNKKWVCSCPINVRCAVALQAQCLWCGDVFTLCEEPSAHARKAELRAG
;
A
#
# COMPACT_ATOMS: atom_id res chain seq x y z
N MET A 1 -15.65 26.99 12.67
CA MET A 1 -14.75 27.18 13.84
C MET A 1 -13.34 26.90 13.36
N ASP A 2 -12.58 27.95 13.08
CA ASP A 2 -11.23 27.86 12.52
C ASP A 2 -10.21 27.51 13.61
N LEU A 3 -9.84 26.24 13.69
CA LEU A 3 -8.59 25.87 14.35
C LEU A 3 -7.47 25.98 13.31
N PRO A 4 -6.42 26.79 13.54
CA PRO A 4 -5.31 26.87 12.59
C PRO A 4 -4.68 25.48 12.44
N HIS A 5 -4.77 24.90 11.23
CA HIS A 5 -4.38 23.52 10.89
C HIS A 5 -2.96 23.13 11.36
N VAL A 6 -2.08 24.12 11.57
CA VAL A 6 -0.72 23.95 12.14
C VAL A 6 -0.76 23.33 13.55
N THR A 7 -1.75 23.69 14.37
CA THR A 7 -1.93 23.16 15.73
C THR A 7 -2.49 21.74 15.73
N LEU A 8 -3.34 21.42 14.75
CA LEU A 8 -3.88 20.08 14.54
C LEU A 8 -2.77 19.12 14.09
N TRP A 9 -1.96 19.50 13.09
CA TRP A 9 -0.88 18.64 12.59
C TRP A 9 0.16 18.30 13.66
N SER A 10 0.54 19.28 14.48
CA SER A 10 1.47 19.09 15.59
C SER A 10 0.95 18.09 16.63
N LYS A 11 -0.37 18.02 16.82
CA LYS A 11 -1.04 17.00 17.65
C LYS A 11 -1.06 15.65 16.95
N LEU A 12 -1.43 15.59 15.67
CA LEU A 12 -1.47 14.36 14.87
C LEU A 12 -0.12 13.66 14.80
N ALA A 13 0.97 14.41 14.58
CA ALA A 13 2.33 13.89 14.53
C ALA A 13 2.82 13.26 15.84
N ARG A 14 2.17 13.58 16.98
CA ARG A 14 2.48 12.99 18.29
C ARG A 14 1.73 11.68 18.53
N ILE A 15 0.54 11.52 17.97
CA ILE A 15 -0.31 10.35 18.23
C ILE A 15 0.19 9.10 17.47
N VAL A 16 0.91 9.29 16.35
CA VAL A 16 1.35 8.19 15.47
C VAL A 16 2.81 7.78 15.68
N ARG A 17 3.51 8.33 16.69
CA ARG A 17 4.84 7.80 17.04
C ARG A 17 4.66 6.45 17.73
N PRO A 18 5.21 5.34 17.20
CA PRO A 18 5.37 4.15 18.02
C PRO A 18 6.26 4.54 19.20
N ALA A 19 5.81 4.27 20.43
CA ALA A 19 6.63 4.43 21.62
C ALA A 19 8.02 3.87 21.34
N ASP A 20 9.05 4.68 21.60
CA ASP A 20 10.44 4.40 21.26
C ASP A 20 10.79 2.94 21.57
N ARG A 21 11.04 2.15 20.53
CA ARG A 21 11.87 0.93 20.68
C ARG A 21 13.30 1.40 20.86
N GLU A 22 13.60 1.90 22.05
CA GLU A 22 14.97 2.00 22.52
C GLU A 22 15.59 0.60 22.49
N THR A 23 16.61 0.49 21.64
CA THR A 23 17.63 -0.54 21.68
C THR A 23 18.17 -0.72 23.10
N LYS A 24 17.76 -1.80 23.78
CA LYS A 24 18.54 -2.41 24.86
C LYS A 24 18.91 -3.84 24.49
N VAL A 25 20.02 -3.96 23.79
CA VAL A 25 20.86 -5.15 23.86
C VAL A 25 21.69 -5.02 25.14
N LYS A 26 21.30 -5.74 26.21
CA LYS A 26 22.19 -6.55 27.07
C LYS A 26 21.50 -6.99 28.38
N ALA A 27 21.74 -8.26 28.68
CA ALA A 27 21.84 -8.92 29.98
C ALA A 27 20.58 -9.54 30.62
N THR A 28 20.58 -10.89 30.53
CA THR A 28 20.41 -11.88 31.62
C THR A 28 19.06 -12.05 32.32
N SER A 29 18.49 -13.24 32.07
CA SER A 29 18.04 -14.21 33.09
C SER A 29 17.59 -13.66 34.45
N LYS A 30 16.27 -13.71 34.69
CA LYS A 30 15.71 -14.42 35.85
C LYS A 30 14.21 -14.64 35.72
N LEU A 31 13.88 -15.90 35.87
CA LEU A 31 12.59 -16.54 36.16
C LEU A 31 11.59 -15.63 36.90
N LEU A 32 10.36 -15.56 36.38
CA LEU A 32 9.16 -15.56 37.19
C LEU A 32 8.13 -16.49 36.55
N ASN A 33 7.84 -17.57 37.26
CA ASN A 33 6.77 -18.51 37.00
C ASN A 33 5.41 -17.79 37.08
N VAL A 34 4.57 -18.00 36.08
CA VAL A 34 3.12 -17.92 36.26
C VAL A 34 2.55 -19.19 35.64
N GLU A 35 1.96 -20.02 36.50
CA GLU A 35 1.32 -21.28 36.18
C GLU A 35 0.13 -21.05 35.23
N TYR A 36 0.11 -21.77 34.11
CA TYR A 36 -1.04 -21.84 33.23
C TYR A 36 -1.83 -23.09 33.61
N VAL A 37 -3.00 -22.88 34.24
CA VAL A 37 -3.97 -23.94 34.50
C VAL A 37 -4.53 -24.41 33.15
N ARG A 38 -4.21 -25.65 32.77
CA ARG A 38 -4.78 -26.33 31.61
C ARG A 38 -6.24 -26.70 31.91
N ALA A 39 -7.18 -26.13 31.14
CA ALA A 39 -8.48 -26.73 30.97
C ALA A 39 -8.36 -27.86 29.94
N ALA A 40 -8.87 -29.04 30.30
CA ALA A 40 -8.88 -30.24 29.47
C ALA A 40 -9.90 -30.11 28.34
N GLU A 41 -9.49 -30.44 27.10
CA GLU A 41 -10.39 -30.72 25.99
C GLU A 41 -10.64 -32.24 25.91
N PRO A 42 -11.88 -32.69 25.61
CA PRO A 42 -12.15 -34.10 25.42
C PRO A 42 -11.73 -34.57 24.03
N GLU A 43 -11.07 -35.72 24.03
CA GLU A 43 -10.62 -36.50 22.87
C GLU A 43 -11.80 -36.90 21.97
N SER A 44 -11.60 -36.80 20.65
CA SER A 44 -12.33 -37.61 19.69
C SER A 44 -11.42 -37.99 18.53
N ASP A 45 -11.18 -39.29 18.44
CA ASP A 45 -10.41 -39.98 17.41
C ASP A 45 -11.03 -39.79 16.02
N GLY A 46 -10.19 -39.42 15.05
CA GLY A 46 -10.59 -39.27 13.66
C GLY A 46 -9.38 -39.19 12.73
N ASN A 47 -9.02 -40.34 12.19
CA ASN A 47 -7.97 -40.58 11.21
C ASN A 47 -8.09 -39.65 9.97
N ILE A 48 -7.00 -38.98 9.57
CA ILE A 48 -6.85 -38.38 8.24
C ILE A 48 -5.44 -38.67 7.71
N ASP A 49 -5.36 -39.76 6.96
CA ASP A 49 -4.35 -39.99 5.93
C ASP A 49 -4.53 -38.98 4.77
N GLU A 50 -3.39 -38.68 4.12
CA GLU A 50 -3.25 -38.23 2.73
C GLU A 50 -3.98 -36.95 2.27
N ALA A 51 -3.21 -35.90 2.00
CA ALA A 51 -2.92 -35.43 0.64
C ALA A 51 -2.51 -33.94 0.61
N LEU A 52 -1.22 -33.72 0.43
CA LEU A 52 -0.68 -32.54 -0.25
C LEU A 52 -0.89 -32.75 -1.76
N ALA A 53 -1.69 -31.92 -2.42
CA ALA A 53 -1.48 -31.47 -3.80
C ALA A 53 -2.52 -30.42 -4.23
N ASP A 54 -2.00 -29.31 -4.75
CA ASP A 54 -2.37 -28.72 -6.04
C ASP A 54 -3.85 -28.77 -6.46
N HIS A 55 -4.53 -27.62 -6.39
CA HIS A 55 -5.65 -27.34 -7.29
C HIS A 55 -5.60 -25.88 -7.75
N GLN A 56 -5.06 -25.71 -8.96
CA GLN A 56 -5.57 -24.73 -9.91
C GLN A 56 -7.04 -25.07 -10.15
N ASP A 57 -7.94 -24.14 -9.87
CA ASP A 57 -9.30 -24.21 -10.41
C ASP A 57 -9.65 -22.92 -11.14
N THR A 58 -9.50 -23.02 -12.46
CA THR A 58 -10.21 -22.25 -13.46
C THR A 58 -11.65 -22.76 -13.51
N GLU A 59 -12.55 -22.20 -12.72
CA GLU A 59 -13.99 -22.46 -12.89
C GLU A 59 -14.69 -21.31 -13.61
N ARG A 60 -14.90 -21.59 -14.89
CA ARG A 60 -15.97 -21.13 -15.78
C ARG A 60 -17.29 -21.00 -15.02
N TRP A 61 -17.80 -19.78 -14.90
CA TRP A 61 -19.11 -19.49 -14.31
C TRP A 61 -20.19 -19.88 -15.34
N ASP A 62 -20.70 -21.11 -15.26
CA ASP A 62 -21.84 -21.55 -16.07
C ASP A 62 -23.12 -20.92 -15.54
N GLY A 63 -23.78 -20.16 -16.42
CA GLY A 63 -24.97 -19.39 -16.11
C GLY A 63 -26.10 -20.20 -15.50
N HIS A 64 -26.66 -19.67 -14.42
CA HIS A 64 -28.02 -19.96 -13.97
C HIS A 64 -28.81 -18.64 -13.83
N PRO A 65 -30.13 -18.68 -14.05
CA PRO A 65 -30.91 -17.54 -14.49
C PRO A 65 -31.10 -16.48 -13.40
N MET A 66 -31.10 -15.24 -13.86
CA MET A 66 -31.47 -14.03 -13.11
C MET A 66 -32.82 -14.24 -12.42
N ILE A 67 -32.82 -14.51 -11.11
CA ILE A 67 -33.99 -14.27 -10.28
C ILE A 67 -34.15 -12.75 -10.27
N ALA A 68 -35.20 -12.27 -10.92
CA ALA A 68 -35.62 -10.88 -10.84
C ALA A 68 -35.98 -10.57 -9.37
N THR A 69 -35.02 -10.04 -8.63
CA THR A 69 -35.28 -9.51 -7.30
C THR A 69 -36.06 -8.22 -7.47
N SER A 70 -37.35 -8.29 -7.18
CA SER A 70 -38.25 -7.16 -7.00
C SER A 70 -37.57 -6.06 -6.18
N LYS A 71 -37.64 -4.81 -6.66
CA LYS A 71 -37.25 -3.61 -5.92
C LYS A 71 -37.86 -3.65 -4.52
N PRO A 72 -37.07 -3.58 -3.43
CA PRO A 72 -37.64 -3.21 -2.14
C PRO A 72 -38.20 -1.80 -2.27
N GLN A 73 -39.49 -1.67 -1.91
CA GLN A 73 -40.20 -0.40 -1.85
C GLN A 73 -39.53 0.49 -0.81
N SER A 74 -39.35 1.75 -1.21
CA SER A 74 -38.79 2.85 -0.42
C SER A 74 -39.52 3.00 0.92
N ALA A 75 -38.76 2.88 2.00
CA ALA A 75 -39.09 3.48 3.28
C ALA A 75 -38.37 4.83 3.37
N ASN A 76 -39.12 5.89 3.70
CA ASN A 76 -38.62 7.24 3.87
C ASN A 76 -37.65 7.31 5.07
N GLY A 77 -36.37 7.33 4.75
CA GLY A 77 -35.23 7.71 5.58
C GLY A 77 -34.03 7.61 4.66
N SER A 78 -33.24 8.67 4.49
CA SER A 78 -32.00 8.56 3.70
C SER A 78 -31.08 7.59 4.44
N GLU A 79 -31.10 6.31 4.06
CA GLU A 79 -30.17 5.32 4.58
C GLU A 79 -28.78 5.70 4.11
N CYS A 80 -28.01 6.24 5.06
CA CYS A 80 -26.58 6.50 4.96
C CYS A 80 -25.87 5.22 4.50
N SER A 81 -24.95 5.33 3.53
CA SER A 81 -24.21 4.18 3.02
C SER A 81 -23.39 3.52 4.14
N VAL A 82 -22.98 2.26 3.94
CA VAL A 82 -22.06 1.60 4.88
C VAL A 82 -20.73 2.34 5.00
N TYR A 83 -20.30 3.03 3.94
CA TYR A 83 -19.07 3.82 3.91
C TYR A 83 -19.21 5.12 4.68
N GLU A 84 -20.32 5.82 4.52
CA GLU A 84 -20.63 7.03 5.27
C GLU A 84 -20.84 6.69 6.77
N SER A 85 -21.46 5.55 7.08
CA SER A 85 -21.57 5.04 8.44
C SER A 85 -20.21 4.72 9.06
N LEU A 86 -19.31 4.09 8.30
CA LEU A 86 -17.94 3.84 8.73
C LEU A 86 -17.17 5.15 8.95
N ALA A 87 -17.20 6.07 7.98
CA ALA A 87 -16.48 7.34 8.07
C ALA A 87 -16.93 8.13 9.30
N ARG A 88 -18.24 8.21 9.53
CA ARG A 88 -18.84 8.82 10.72
C ARG A 88 -18.39 8.14 12.01
N HIS A 89 -18.40 6.81 12.06
CA HIS A 89 -17.94 6.08 13.25
C HIS A 89 -16.47 6.37 13.55
N GLN A 90 -15.60 6.37 12.53
CA GLN A 90 -14.16 6.65 12.68
C GLN A 90 -13.86 8.02 13.29
N VAL A 91 -14.74 9.01 13.11
CA VAL A 91 -14.55 10.39 13.64
C VAL A 91 -15.33 10.68 14.91
N ILE A 92 -16.27 9.82 15.32
CA ILE A 92 -16.98 9.94 16.60
C ILE A 92 -16.30 9.12 17.68
N GLU A 93 -15.77 7.95 17.32
CA GLU A 93 -15.08 7.05 18.24
C GLU A 93 -13.82 7.69 18.84
N LEU A 94 -13.52 7.36 20.10
CA LEU A 94 -12.35 7.89 20.81
C LEU A 94 -11.14 6.97 20.63
N TRP A 95 -10.33 7.23 19.62
CA TRP A 95 -9.13 6.45 19.31
C TRP A 95 -8.04 7.31 18.64
N GLY A 96 -6.81 6.81 18.61
CA GLY A 96 -5.64 7.61 18.25
C GLY A 96 -5.64 8.18 16.82
N CYS A 97 -6.31 7.54 15.88
CA CYS A 97 -6.32 8.02 14.49
C CYS A 97 -7.55 8.88 14.15
N ARG A 98 -8.43 9.16 15.11
CA ARG A 98 -9.69 9.91 14.91
C ARG A 98 -9.49 11.22 14.13
N ASP A 99 -8.68 12.13 14.68
CA ASP A 99 -8.48 13.46 14.11
C ASP A 99 -7.77 13.41 12.75
N LEU A 100 -6.87 12.42 12.56
CA LEU A 100 -6.17 12.22 11.30
C LEU A 100 -7.12 11.71 10.22
N LEU A 101 -7.99 10.76 10.56
CA LEU A 101 -8.98 10.24 9.62
C LEU A 101 -10.03 11.29 9.28
N ALA A 102 -10.48 12.09 10.25
CA ALA A 102 -11.34 13.24 9.97
C ALA A 102 -10.70 14.19 8.94
N PHE A 103 -9.42 14.52 9.15
CA PHE A 103 -8.64 15.32 8.20
C PHE A 103 -8.53 14.65 6.82
N LEU A 104 -8.18 13.36 6.76
CA LEU A 104 -8.04 12.65 5.48
C LEU A 104 -9.37 12.50 4.73
N GLN A 105 -10.48 12.24 5.43
CA GLN A 105 -11.82 12.14 4.84
C GLN A 105 -12.24 13.48 4.24
N GLU A 106 -12.14 14.57 5.00
CA GLU A 106 -12.45 15.92 4.53
C GLU A 106 -11.65 16.30 3.27
N TRP A 107 -10.36 15.96 3.26
CA TRP A 107 -9.52 16.20 2.09
C TRP A 107 -9.80 15.28 0.92
N ALA A 108 -10.18 14.03 1.16
CA ALA A 108 -10.62 13.12 0.11
C ALA A 108 -11.85 13.69 -0.59
N ASP A 109 -12.86 14.12 0.15
CA ASP A 109 -14.08 14.71 -0.40
C ASP A 109 -13.76 15.95 -1.26
N ARG A 110 -12.92 16.85 -0.73
CA ARG A 110 -12.45 18.03 -1.48
C ARG A 110 -11.76 17.66 -2.77
N MET A 111 -10.86 16.68 -2.74
CA MET A 111 -10.09 16.27 -3.92
C MET A 111 -10.95 15.55 -4.94
N ILE A 112 -11.86 14.68 -4.50
CA ILE A 112 -12.80 13.96 -5.37
C ILE A 112 -13.63 14.97 -6.17
N VAL A 113 -14.19 15.98 -5.51
CA VAL A 113 -14.94 17.05 -6.16
C VAL A 113 -14.04 17.92 -7.02
N ARG A 114 -12.93 18.44 -6.46
CA ARG A 114 -12.07 19.42 -7.14
C ARG A 114 -11.41 18.87 -8.41
N PHE A 115 -11.07 17.58 -8.41
CA PHE A 115 -10.38 16.92 -9.51
C PHE A 115 -11.30 16.09 -10.40
N GLU A 116 -12.62 16.18 -10.16
CA GLU A 116 -13.65 15.50 -10.95
C GLU A 116 -13.30 14.01 -11.10
N LEU A 117 -13.10 13.35 -9.96
CA LEU A 117 -12.70 11.95 -9.94
C LEU A 117 -13.89 11.00 -10.15
N ASP A 118 -15.09 11.39 -9.74
CA ASP A 118 -16.31 10.57 -9.93
C ASP A 118 -16.11 9.09 -9.57
N ILE A 119 -15.54 8.83 -8.38
CA ILE A 119 -15.20 7.47 -7.94
C ILE A 119 -16.31 6.91 -7.05
N PRO A 120 -16.52 5.58 -7.04
CA PRO A 120 -17.35 4.94 -6.02
C PRO A 120 -16.86 5.25 -4.61
N GLU A 121 -17.79 5.18 -3.64
CA GLU A 121 -17.43 5.25 -2.23
C GLU A 121 -16.36 4.19 -1.88
N LEU A 122 -15.44 4.56 -1.00
CA LEU A 122 -14.33 3.71 -0.58
C LEU A 122 -14.05 3.88 0.91
N ALA A 123 -13.41 2.88 1.50
CA ALA A 123 -12.99 2.94 2.88
C ALA A 123 -11.63 3.64 3.02
N LEU A 124 -11.52 4.63 3.89
CA LEU A 124 -10.24 5.22 4.29
C LEU A 124 -9.76 4.59 5.61
N ARG A 125 -8.47 4.28 5.67
CA ARG A 125 -7.83 3.79 6.90
C ARG A 125 -6.41 4.33 7.05
N VAL A 126 -5.93 4.28 8.29
CA VAL A 126 -4.53 4.53 8.63
C VAL A 126 -3.98 3.25 9.23
N ASP A 127 -2.86 2.77 8.71
CA ASP A 127 -2.32 1.46 9.10
C ASP A 127 -0.80 1.40 9.02
N ALA A 128 -0.19 0.47 9.74
CA ALA A 128 1.23 0.18 9.65
C ALA A 128 1.52 -0.65 8.39
N LEU A 129 2.03 0.01 7.35
CA LEU A 129 2.42 -0.65 6.11
C LEU A 129 3.95 -0.81 6.03
N PRO A 130 4.48 -1.70 5.16
CA PRO A 130 5.92 -1.78 4.92
C PRO A 130 6.51 -0.41 4.58
N ARG A 131 7.74 -0.12 5.04
CA ARG A 131 8.43 1.17 4.81
C ARG A 131 8.62 1.52 3.33
N SER A 132 8.45 0.57 2.41
CA SER A 132 8.50 0.84 0.98
C SER A 132 7.21 1.42 0.40
N ARG A 133 6.15 1.54 1.20
CA ARG A 133 4.79 1.89 0.78
C ARG A 133 4.27 3.04 1.64
N LEU A 134 4.07 4.21 1.02
CA LEU A 134 3.56 5.41 1.69
C LEU A 134 2.04 5.38 1.85
N GLY A 135 1.35 4.81 0.86
CA GLY A 135 -0.06 4.49 0.86
C GLY A 135 -0.33 3.31 -0.08
N HIS A 136 -1.57 2.83 -0.10
CA HIS A 136 -2.05 2.01 -1.20
C HIS A 136 -3.56 2.11 -1.35
N PHE A 137 -3.99 2.04 -2.61
CA PHE A 137 -5.33 1.66 -2.99
C PHE A 137 -5.42 0.15 -3.22
N ARG A 138 -6.45 -0.49 -2.66
CA ARG A 138 -6.84 -1.88 -2.91
C ARG A 138 -8.20 -1.89 -3.62
N PRO A 139 -8.29 -2.40 -4.86
CA PRO A 139 -9.58 -2.64 -5.50
C PRO A 139 -10.27 -3.89 -4.91
N GLY A 140 -11.58 -3.99 -5.11
CA GLY A 140 -12.37 -5.14 -4.66
C GLY A 140 -12.66 -5.14 -3.15
N HIS A 141 -13.17 -6.24 -2.63
CA HIS A 141 -13.61 -6.35 -1.23
C HIS A 141 -12.44 -6.57 -0.26
N ASN A 142 -12.49 -5.90 0.90
CA ASN A 142 -11.65 -6.20 2.05
C ASN A 142 -12.29 -7.28 2.95
N GLY A 143 -11.65 -7.57 4.10
CA GLY A 143 -12.13 -8.60 5.03
C GLY A 143 -13.47 -8.30 5.71
N PHE A 144 -13.95 -7.05 5.63
CA PHE A 144 -15.27 -6.64 6.11
C PHE A 144 -16.33 -6.62 5.01
N GLY A 145 -15.98 -6.99 3.77
CA GLY A 145 -16.88 -6.90 2.63
C GLY A 145 -17.04 -5.49 2.04
N LEU A 146 -16.20 -4.52 2.44
CA LEU A 146 -16.20 -3.18 1.83
C LEU A 146 -15.39 -3.20 0.54
N LYS A 147 -15.97 -2.70 -0.55
CA LYS A 147 -15.31 -2.59 -1.86
C LYS A 147 -14.49 -1.30 -1.94
N GLY A 148 -13.23 -1.39 -2.35
CA GLY A 148 -12.35 -0.23 -2.47
C GLY A 148 -11.85 0.26 -1.10
N GLU A 149 -10.53 0.26 -0.93
CA GLU A 149 -9.89 0.70 0.31
C GLU A 149 -8.64 1.53 -0.01
N ILE A 150 -8.50 2.68 0.63
CA ILE A 150 -7.27 3.45 0.65
C ILE A 150 -6.68 3.41 2.06
N ALA A 151 -5.43 2.96 2.17
CA ALA A 151 -4.69 2.99 3.42
C ALA A 151 -3.51 3.96 3.35
N ILE A 152 -3.41 4.87 4.30
CA ILE A 152 -2.25 5.74 4.52
C ILE A 152 -1.32 5.10 5.56
N ASN A 153 -0.02 5.04 5.26
CA ASN A 153 0.95 4.43 6.17
C ASN A 153 1.22 5.32 7.38
N SER A 154 0.85 4.82 8.56
CA SER A 154 1.02 5.48 9.86
C SER A 154 2.47 5.90 10.12
N LEU A 155 3.46 5.13 9.64
CA LEU A 155 4.89 5.43 9.82
C LEU A 155 5.33 6.80 9.28
N TYR A 156 4.56 7.39 8.36
CA TYR A 156 4.94 8.65 7.70
C TYR A 156 4.16 9.86 8.18
N VAL A 157 3.04 9.69 8.88
CA VAL A 157 2.15 10.79 9.30
C VAL A 157 2.89 11.79 10.20
N GLY A 158 3.75 11.33 11.11
CA GLY A 158 4.57 12.20 11.95
C GLY A 158 5.91 12.61 11.34
N ALA A 159 6.27 12.05 10.19
CA ALA A 159 7.58 12.25 9.54
C ALA A 159 7.51 13.18 8.32
N LEU A 160 6.31 13.37 7.75
CA LEU A 160 6.07 14.19 6.57
C LEU A 160 5.23 15.43 6.93
N ALA A 161 5.34 16.45 6.09
CA ALA A 161 4.47 17.62 6.17
C ALA A 161 3.03 17.25 5.78
N PRO A 162 2.01 18.01 6.22
CA PRO A 162 0.61 17.72 5.89
C PRO A 162 0.38 17.61 4.37
N TRP A 163 0.97 18.52 3.60
CA TRP A 163 0.82 18.54 2.15
C TRP A 163 1.40 17.29 1.46
N GLU A 164 2.44 16.68 2.02
CA GLU A 164 3.02 15.44 1.49
C GLU A 164 2.08 14.25 1.74
N ILE A 165 1.44 14.21 2.91
CA ILE A 165 0.44 13.19 3.25
C ILE A 165 -0.80 13.34 2.37
N LEU A 166 -1.24 14.57 2.13
CA LEU A 166 -2.32 14.86 1.18
C LEU A 166 -1.95 14.49 -0.26
N GLY A 167 -0.68 14.61 -0.63
CA GLY A 167 -0.20 14.17 -1.93
C GLY A 167 -0.23 12.64 -2.08
N ILE A 168 0.10 11.90 -1.02
CA ILE A 168 -0.08 10.45 -0.97
C ILE A 168 -1.57 10.10 -1.11
N LEU A 169 -2.46 10.78 -0.39
CA LEU A 169 -3.90 10.57 -0.54
C LEU A 169 -4.38 10.82 -1.98
N ALA A 170 -3.97 11.93 -2.60
CA ALA A 170 -4.29 12.24 -3.99
C ALA A 170 -3.78 11.15 -4.96
N HIS A 171 -2.58 10.61 -4.71
CA HIS A 171 -2.01 9.51 -5.49
C HIS A 171 -2.88 8.24 -5.43
N GLU A 172 -3.35 7.86 -4.24
CA GLU A 172 -4.21 6.68 -4.09
C GLU A 172 -5.62 6.92 -4.62
N LEU A 173 -6.16 8.14 -4.51
CA LEU A 173 -7.44 8.52 -5.14
C LEU A 173 -7.36 8.45 -6.67
N LEU A 174 -6.22 8.80 -7.26
CA LEU A 174 -5.99 8.61 -8.70
C LEU A 174 -5.97 7.13 -9.10
N HIS A 175 -5.49 6.24 -8.22
CA HIS A 175 -5.60 4.80 -8.46
C HIS A 175 -7.06 4.33 -8.43
N ALA A 176 -7.86 4.84 -7.49
CA ALA A 176 -9.30 4.57 -7.47
C ALA A 176 -10.00 5.10 -8.73
N TRP A 177 -9.67 6.32 -9.18
CA TRP A 177 -10.17 6.89 -10.44
C TRP A 177 -9.81 6.02 -11.64
N GLN A 178 -8.55 5.61 -11.77
CA GLN A 178 -8.16 4.77 -12.90
C GLN A 178 -8.84 3.41 -12.86
N HIS A 179 -9.09 2.84 -11.68
CA HIS A 179 -9.81 1.59 -11.56
C HIS A 179 -11.29 1.72 -11.96
N ALA A 180 -11.91 2.86 -11.69
CA ALA A 180 -13.31 3.13 -12.04
C ALA A 180 -13.49 3.46 -13.53
N HIS A 181 -12.57 4.22 -14.12
CA HIS A 181 -12.77 4.85 -15.44
C HIS A 181 -11.75 4.46 -16.51
N GLY A 182 -10.67 3.78 -16.12
CA GLY A 182 -9.51 3.56 -16.97
C GLY A 182 -9.08 2.11 -17.04
N SER A 183 -7.82 1.91 -17.44
CA SER A 183 -7.19 0.60 -17.58
C SER A 183 -5.93 0.54 -16.72
N PRO A 184 -6.03 0.12 -15.44
CA PRO A 184 -4.87 -0.04 -14.58
C PRO A 184 -3.82 -0.99 -15.19
N SER A 185 -2.55 -0.75 -14.87
CA SER A 185 -1.48 -1.71 -15.20
C SER A 185 -1.39 -2.80 -14.15
N ASP A 186 -0.84 -3.95 -14.52
CA ASP A 186 -0.48 -4.97 -13.54
C ASP A 186 0.64 -4.46 -12.61
N GLY A 187 0.41 -4.59 -11.30
CA GLY A 187 1.35 -4.18 -10.26
C GLY A 187 1.51 -2.65 -10.10
N ASN A 188 2.64 -2.21 -9.52
CA ASN A 188 2.88 -0.81 -9.14
C ASN A 188 3.33 0.10 -10.32
N HIS A 189 2.83 -0.14 -11.54
CA HIS A 189 3.21 0.64 -12.71
C HIS A 189 2.18 1.75 -13.01
N HIS A 190 2.68 2.95 -13.27
CA HIS A 190 1.86 4.09 -13.69
C HIS A 190 1.94 4.24 -15.21
N ASN A 191 0.93 3.71 -15.90
CA ASN A 191 0.84 3.83 -17.36
C ASN A 191 0.59 5.29 -17.81
N GLN A 192 0.43 5.47 -19.11
CA GLN A 192 0.26 6.80 -19.69
C GLN A 192 -1.05 7.47 -19.27
N GLU A 193 -2.14 6.73 -19.15
CA GLU A 193 -3.44 7.26 -18.73
C GLU A 193 -3.38 7.85 -17.32
N TYR A 194 -2.88 7.05 -16.35
CA TYR A 194 -2.67 7.50 -14.99
C TYR A 194 -1.82 8.77 -14.95
N ARG A 195 -0.68 8.77 -15.66
CA ARG A 195 0.25 9.90 -15.67
C ARG A 195 -0.36 11.16 -16.28
N ARG A 196 -1.20 11.04 -17.31
CA ARG A 196 -1.91 12.18 -17.90
C ARG A 196 -2.90 12.81 -16.92
N LYS A 197 -3.68 11.99 -16.21
CA LYS A 197 -4.58 12.52 -15.16
C LYS A 197 -3.77 13.11 -14.01
N ALA A 198 -2.70 12.45 -13.56
CA ALA A 198 -1.80 13.01 -12.55
C ALA A 198 -1.22 14.38 -12.97
N GLU A 199 -0.77 14.51 -14.22
CA GLU A 199 -0.27 15.77 -14.78
C GLU A 199 -1.35 16.87 -14.83
N SER A 200 -2.62 16.53 -15.09
CA SER A 200 -3.70 17.53 -15.04
C SER A 200 -3.97 18.05 -13.62
N LEU A 201 -3.60 17.27 -12.60
CA LEU A 201 -3.58 17.71 -11.19
C LEU A 201 -2.28 18.46 -10.83
N GLY A 202 -1.30 18.43 -11.74
CA GLY A 202 0.09 18.88 -11.59
C GLY A 202 0.92 18.06 -10.60
N LEU A 203 0.60 16.76 -10.51
CA LEU A 203 1.43 15.73 -9.93
C LEU A 203 2.35 15.16 -11.03
N VAL A 204 3.66 15.25 -10.82
CA VAL A 204 4.66 14.72 -11.74
C VAL A 204 5.00 13.30 -11.32
N ILE A 205 4.44 12.29 -12.00
CA ILE A 205 4.58 10.89 -11.58
C ILE A 205 5.46 10.12 -12.58
N GLY A 206 6.60 9.64 -12.09
CA GLY A 206 7.46 8.75 -12.86
C GLY A 206 6.84 7.36 -13.03
N ARG A 207 7.25 6.62 -14.06
CA ARG A 207 6.74 5.26 -14.38
C ARG A 207 6.73 4.25 -13.22
N ARG A 208 7.56 4.46 -12.20
CA ARG A 208 7.73 3.58 -11.03
C ARG A 208 7.15 4.14 -9.73
N GLY A 209 6.28 5.15 -9.81
CA GLY A 209 5.55 5.69 -8.66
C GLY A 209 6.33 6.66 -7.78
N VAL A 210 7.37 7.28 -8.33
CA VAL A 210 8.00 8.41 -7.65
C VAL A 210 7.21 9.66 -8.01
N MET A 211 6.71 10.33 -6.98
CA MET A 211 5.90 11.54 -7.09
C MET A 211 6.77 12.79 -6.93
N GLY A 212 6.51 13.76 -7.80
CA GLY A 212 6.93 15.15 -7.72
C GLY A 212 5.71 16.06 -7.96
N TYR A 213 5.93 17.37 -7.93
CA TYR A 213 4.87 18.38 -8.03
C TYR A 213 5.36 19.57 -8.82
N SER A 214 4.55 20.07 -9.73
CA SER A 214 4.83 21.34 -10.39
C SER A 214 4.70 22.52 -9.40
N ALA A 215 5.41 23.60 -9.65
CA ALA A 215 5.39 24.85 -8.88
C ALA A 215 3.97 25.42 -8.81
N LYS A 216 3.35 25.51 -9.99
CA LYS A 216 1.97 25.91 -10.20
C LYS A 216 1.15 24.66 -10.57
N CYS A 217 0.34 24.20 -9.64
CA CYS A 217 -0.58 23.09 -9.91
C CYS A 217 -1.85 23.22 -9.09
N VAL A 218 -2.95 22.72 -9.67
CA VAL A 218 -4.27 22.76 -9.06
C VAL A 218 -4.32 22.03 -7.72
N PHE A 219 -3.46 21.02 -7.51
CA PHE A 219 -3.28 20.37 -6.22
C PHE A 219 -2.77 21.35 -5.15
N LYS A 220 -1.63 22.02 -5.40
CA LYS A 220 -1.08 23.01 -4.46
C LYS A 220 -2.00 24.21 -4.28
N ASP A 221 -2.69 24.64 -5.34
CA ASP A 221 -3.62 25.76 -5.27
C ASP A 221 -4.83 25.43 -4.38
N LEU A 222 -5.37 24.20 -4.49
CA LEU A 222 -6.39 23.70 -3.58
C LEU A 222 -5.87 23.68 -2.13
N LEU A 223 -4.64 23.20 -1.90
CA LEU A 223 -4.05 23.17 -0.56
C LEU A 223 -3.94 24.59 0.04
N ARG A 224 -3.43 25.55 -0.73
CA ARG A 224 -3.29 26.96 -0.31
C ARG A 224 -4.63 27.61 -0.01
N GLN A 225 -5.66 27.32 -0.80
CA GLN A 225 -7.01 27.86 -0.61
C GLN A 225 -7.56 27.56 0.80
N PHE A 226 -7.20 26.42 1.38
CA PHE A 226 -7.59 26.00 2.73
C PHE A 226 -6.46 26.15 3.75
N GLY A 227 -5.46 27.01 3.47
CA GLY A 227 -4.43 27.38 4.44
C GLY A 227 -3.37 26.31 4.73
N ILE A 228 -3.21 25.31 3.86
CA ILE A 228 -2.08 24.38 3.95
C ILE A 228 -0.86 25.00 3.27
N ASP A 229 0.22 25.13 4.03
CA ASP A 229 1.50 25.62 3.52
C ASP A 229 2.14 24.58 2.57
N VAL A 230 2.56 25.05 1.40
CA VAL A 230 3.12 24.22 0.33
C VAL A 230 4.28 24.94 -0.37
N PRO A 231 5.37 24.23 -0.73
CA PRO A 231 6.48 24.85 -1.45
C PRO A 231 6.06 25.44 -2.79
N GLU A 232 6.52 26.67 -3.06
CA GLU A 232 6.26 27.38 -4.33
C GLU A 232 7.03 26.79 -5.51
N THR A 233 8.16 26.15 -5.26
CA THR A 233 9.03 25.63 -6.31
C THR A 233 8.53 24.30 -6.88
N ASP A 234 9.04 23.95 -8.05
CA ASP A 234 8.94 22.58 -8.55
C ASP A 234 9.61 21.63 -7.57
N ILE A 235 8.99 20.48 -7.38
CA ILE A 235 9.51 19.38 -6.58
C ILE A 235 9.70 18.22 -7.54
N ALA A 236 10.94 17.97 -7.92
CA ALA A 236 11.24 16.84 -8.79
C ALA A 236 10.90 15.51 -8.09
N PRO A 237 10.45 14.49 -8.83
CA PRO A 237 10.35 13.14 -8.30
C PRO A 237 11.69 12.69 -7.72
N ARG A 238 11.72 12.27 -6.45
CA ARG A 238 12.95 11.76 -5.83
C ARG A 238 13.57 10.61 -6.65
N GLU A 239 14.74 10.84 -7.22
CA GLU A 239 15.47 9.77 -7.91
C GLU A 239 15.67 8.59 -6.95
N ARG A 240 15.24 7.40 -7.38
CA ARG A 240 15.61 6.19 -6.66
C ARG A 240 17.13 6.09 -6.73
N ARG A 241 17.77 5.86 -5.57
CA ARG A 241 19.17 5.42 -5.52
C ARG A 241 19.35 4.31 -6.55
N ALA A 242 20.40 4.43 -7.37
CA ALA A 242 20.76 3.39 -8.32
C ALA A 242 20.74 2.05 -7.58
N LYS A 243 20.09 1.05 -8.19
CA LYS A 243 20.04 -0.29 -7.61
C LYS A 243 21.49 -0.74 -7.48
N GLY A 244 21.98 -0.85 -6.24
CA GLY A 244 23.36 -1.27 -6.01
C GLY A 244 23.60 -2.60 -6.73
N SER A 245 24.79 -2.79 -7.28
CA SER A 245 25.19 -4.09 -7.81
C SER A 245 24.97 -5.12 -6.70
N SER A 246 24.04 -6.05 -6.90
CA SER A 246 23.78 -7.10 -5.91
C SER A 246 25.11 -7.81 -5.65
N LYS A 247 25.52 -7.89 -4.38
CA LYS A 247 26.71 -8.67 -4.01
C LYS A 247 26.53 -10.16 -4.31
N ASN A 248 25.28 -10.60 -4.52
CA ASN A 248 24.96 -12.00 -4.79
C ASN A 248 25.33 -12.37 -6.23
N LYS A 249 26.37 -13.18 -6.35
CA LYS A 249 26.79 -13.81 -7.60
C LYS A 249 25.91 -15.02 -7.89
N LYS A 250 25.60 -15.28 -9.16
CA LYS A 250 24.83 -16.45 -9.60
C LYS A 250 25.80 -17.62 -9.77
N TRP A 251 25.51 -18.74 -9.13
CA TRP A 251 26.21 -20.00 -9.30
C TRP A 251 25.26 -21.00 -9.93
N VAL A 252 25.76 -21.75 -10.91
CA VAL A 252 24.97 -22.68 -11.72
C VAL A 252 25.48 -24.09 -11.52
N CYS A 253 24.56 -25.04 -11.49
CA CYS A 253 24.86 -26.44 -11.60
C CYS A 253 24.87 -26.86 -13.08
N SER A 254 25.35 -28.06 -13.38
CA SER A 254 25.18 -28.72 -14.68
C SER A 254 23.71 -29.02 -15.00
N CYS A 255 22.90 -29.23 -13.96
CA CYS A 255 21.45 -29.36 -14.05
C CYS A 255 20.77 -27.97 -13.99
N PRO A 256 19.43 -27.87 -14.18
CA PRO A 256 18.71 -26.59 -14.21
C PRO A 256 18.75 -25.77 -12.89
N ILE A 257 19.35 -26.30 -11.82
CA ILE A 257 19.44 -25.61 -10.53
C ILE A 257 20.47 -24.48 -10.60
N ASN A 258 20.09 -23.33 -10.05
CA ASN A 258 21.00 -22.22 -9.78
C ASN A 258 20.76 -21.65 -8.39
N VAL A 259 21.83 -21.12 -7.79
CA VAL A 259 21.81 -20.47 -6.48
C VAL A 259 22.48 -19.11 -6.55
N ARG A 260 22.17 -18.22 -5.60
CA ARG A 260 22.75 -16.89 -5.52
C ARG A 260 23.37 -16.67 -4.15
N CYS A 261 24.67 -16.37 -4.11
CA CYS A 261 25.42 -16.22 -2.87
C CYS A 261 26.30 -14.97 -2.89
N ALA A 262 26.36 -14.25 -1.76
CA ALA A 262 27.18 -13.05 -1.61
C ALA A 262 28.68 -13.36 -1.45
N VAL A 263 29.02 -14.60 -1.10
CA VAL A 263 30.38 -15.07 -0.84
C VAL A 263 30.80 -16.13 -1.85
N ALA A 264 32.07 -16.53 -1.82
CA ALA A 264 32.54 -17.70 -2.56
C ALA A 264 31.73 -18.93 -2.15
N LEU A 265 31.22 -19.67 -3.12
CA LEU A 265 30.39 -20.84 -2.88
C LEU A 265 31.21 -22.10 -3.15
N GLN A 266 31.20 -23.01 -2.19
CA GLN A 266 31.65 -24.38 -2.36
C GLN A 266 30.50 -25.29 -1.91
N ALA A 267 29.71 -25.74 -2.87
CA ALA A 267 28.51 -26.55 -2.62
C ALA A 267 28.33 -27.60 -3.71
N GLN A 268 27.81 -28.76 -3.33
CA GLN A 268 27.44 -29.84 -4.22
C GLN A 268 25.92 -29.88 -4.38
N CYS A 269 25.45 -30.08 -5.61
CA CYS A 269 24.06 -30.33 -5.90
C CYS A 269 23.72 -31.76 -5.50
N LEU A 270 22.82 -31.95 -4.52
CA LEU A 270 22.39 -33.30 -4.12
C LEU A 270 21.53 -34.00 -5.17
N TRP A 271 21.03 -33.28 -6.18
CA TRP A 271 20.24 -33.87 -7.26
C TRP A 271 21.14 -34.57 -8.29
N CYS A 272 22.10 -33.88 -8.89
CA CYS A 272 22.98 -34.48 -9.91
C CYS A 272 24.38 -34.85 -9.40
N GLY A 273 24.74 -34.48 -8.18
CA GLY A 273 26.07 -34.72 -7.60
C GLY A 273 27.14 -33.71 -8.03
N ASP A 274 26.84 -32.76 -8.91
CA ASP A 274 27.86 -31.82 -9.41
C ASP A 274 28.06 -30.60 -8.51
N VAL A 275 29.27 -30.04 -8.54
CA VAL A 275 29.62 -28.83 -7.79
C VAL A 275 29.13 -27.59 -8.52
N PHE A 276 28.56 -26.63 -7.77
CA PHE A 276 28.13 -25.35 -8.34
C PHE A 276 29.33 -24.52 -8.80
N THR A 277 29.23 -23.94 -10.01
CA THR A 277 30.25 -23.07 -10.60
C THR A 277 29.75 -21.65 -10.76
N LEU A 278 30.65 -20.67 -10.69
CA LEU A 278 30.30 -19.26 -10.83
C LEU A 278 29.89 -18.97 -12.28
N CYS A 279 28.70 -18.41 -12.48
CA CYS A 279 28.27 -17.95 -13.80
C CYS A 279 28.88 -16.57 -14.05
N GLU A 280 29.88 -16.51 -14.93
CA GLU A 280 30.61 -15.27 -15.28
C GLU A 280 29.82 -14.35 -16.23
N GLU A 281 28.65 -14.77 -16.73
CA GLU A 281 27.86 -13.90 -17.61
C GLU A 281 27.40 -12.63 -16.85
N PRO A 282 27.60 -11.44 -17.46
CA PRO A 282 27.09 -10.21 -16.89
C PRO A 282 25.58 -10.34 -16.71
N SER A 283 25.08 -9.85 -15.58
CA SER A 283 23.63 -9.87 -15.30
C SER A 283 22.87 -9.31 -16.50
N ALA A 284 21.69 -9.84 -16.83
CA ALA A 284 20.87 -9.38 -17.96
C ALA A 284 20.59 -7.87 -17.97
N HIS A 285 20.79 -7.19 -16.83
CA HIS A 285 20.72 -5.74 -16.70
C HIS A 285 21.89 -4.99 -17.36
N ALA A 286 23.09 -5.58 -17.40
CA ALA A 286 24.29 -5.02 -18.04
C ALA A 286 24.24 -5.17 -19.56
N ARG A 287 23.81 -6.34 -20.08
CA ARG A 287 23.57 -6.55 -21.53
C ARG A 287 22.57 -5.54 -22.13
N LYS A 288 21.52 -5.17 -21.39
CA LYS A 288 20.53 -4.14 -21.82
C LYS A 288 21.07 -2.70 -21.80
N ALA A 289 22.15 -2.43 -21.08
CA ALA A 289 22.77 -1.10 -21.04
C ALA A 289 23.71 -0.89 -22.23
N GLU A 290 24.45 -1.92 -22.64
CA GLU A 290 25.34 -1.88 -23.82
C GLU A 290 24.55 -1.80 -25.14
N LEU A 291 23.45 -2.54 -25.28
CA LEU A 291 22.54 -2.46 -26.45
C LEU A 291 21.81 -1.12 -26.63
N ARG A 292 21.92 -0.20 -25.65
CA ARG A 292 21.35 1.16 -25.74
C ARG A 292 22.43 2.23 -25.96
N ALA A 293 23.70 1.85 -25.92
CA ALA A 293 24.84 2.73 -26.11
C ALA A 293 25.50 2.57 -27.49
N GLY A 294 25.03 1.62 -28.31
CA GLY A 294 25.29 1.52 -29.75
C GLY A 294 24.01 1.72 -30.53
#